data_AF-A0A259MC41-F1
#
_entry.id   AF-A0A259MC41-F1
#
_cell.length_a   1.000
_cell.length_b   1.000
_cell.length_c   1.000
_cell.angle_alpha   90.00
_cell.angle_beta   90.00
_cell.angle_gamma   90.00
#
_symmetry.space_group_name_H-M   'P 1'
#
loop_
_entity.id
_entity.type
_entity.pdbx_description
1 polymer ?
#
loop_
_entity_poly.entity_id
_entity_poly.type
_entity_poly.pdbx_seq_one_letter_code
_entity_poly.pdbx_strand_id
1 'polypeptide(L)' 'MTFAEFHNALRILTSIDRHELEAAGVIKAGDHNAWGTFTRDPFRWFIRADDASAAKLWGIIERRQRR' A
#
# COMPACT_ATOMS: atom_id res chain seq x y z
N MET A 1 -3.28 -7.42 -16.28
CA MET A 1 -3.96 -7.64 -14.99
C MET A 1 -5.29 -8.34 -15.24
N THR A 2 -5.49 -9.50 -14.64
CA THR A 2 -6.77 -10.23 -14.64
C THR A 2 -7.65 -9.79 -13.47
N PHE A 3 -8.93 -10.20 -13.46
CA PHE A 3 -9.80 -9.98 -12.30
C PHE A 3 -9.21 -10.57 -11.02
N ALA A 4 -8.67 -11.78 -11.08
CA ALA A 4 -8.06 -12.45 -9.94
C ALA A 4 -6.85 -11.66 -9.42
N GLU A 5 -6.02 -11.12 -10.33
CA GLU A 5 -4.87 -10.31 -9.98
C GLU A 5 -5.27 -9.00 -9.30
N PHE A 6 -6.25 -8.30 -9.86
CA PHE A 6 -6.75 -7.05 -9.28
C PHE A 6 -7.38 -7.28 -7.91
N HIS A 7 -8.23 -8.29 -7.79
CA HIS A 7 -8.88 -8.63 -6.52
C HIS A 7 -7.87 -9.04 -5.45
N ASN A 8 -6.81 -9.77 -5.84
CA ASN A 8 -5.72 -10.09 -4.92
C ASN A 8 -4.91 -8.85 -4.52
N ALA A 9 -4.67 -7.91 -5.44
CA ALA A 9 -3.99 -6.66 -5.12
C ALA A 9 -4.73 -5.85 -4.04
N LEU A 10 -6.07 -5.80 -4.11
CA LEU A 10 -6.89 -5.15 -3.07
C LEU A 10 -6.75 -5.84 -1.71
N ARG A 11 -6.75 -7.18 -1.68
CA ARG A 11 -6.52 -7.95 -0.44
C ARG A 11 -5.13 -7.71 0.13
N ILE A 12 -4.12 -7.69 -0.74
CA ILE A 12 -2.75 -7.35 -0.34
C ILE A 12 -2.73 -5.98 0.31
N LEU A 13 -3.30 -4.96 -0.34
CA LEU A 13 -3.34 -3.58 0.17
C LEU A 13 -3.91 -3.49 1.60
N THR A 14 -4.96 -4.27 1.91
CA THR A 14 -5.55 -4.32 3.26
C THR A 14 -4.71 -5.06 4.31
N SER A 15 -3.70 -5.80 3.88
CA SER A 15 -2.81 -6.62 4.74
C SER A 15 -1.37 -6.09 4.79
N ILE A 16 -1.12 -4.89 4.25
CA ILE A 16 0.19 -4.25 4.33
C ILE A 16 0.39 -3.68 5.74
N ASP A 17 1.52 -4.02 6.34
CA ASP A 17 1.89 -3.57 7.67
C ASP A 17 2.66 -2.24 7.65
N ARG A 18 2.65 -1.53 8.78
CA ARG A 18 3.36 -0.24 8.94
C ARG A 18 4.81 -0.31 8.50
N HIS A 19 5.53 -1.35 8.94
CA HIS A 19 6.96 -1.49 8.67
C HIS A 19 7.27 -1.65 7.17
N GLU A 20 6.34 -2.21 6.37
CA GLU A 20 6.51 -2.33 4.92
C GLU A 20 6.34 -0.98 4.22
N LEU A 21 5.38 -0.17 4.69
CA LEU A 21 5.17 1.19 4.19
C LEU A 21 6.37 2.09 4.51
N GLU A 22 6.90 1.97 5.73
CA GLU A 22 8.11 2.69 6.17
C GLU A 22 9.33 2.23 5.36
N ALA A 23 9.53 0.92 5.21
CA ALA A 23 10.66 0.36 4.46
C ALA A 23 10.62 0.72 2.96
N ALA A 24 9.43 0.84 2.37
CA ALA A 24 9.25 1.30 0.99
C ALA A 24 9.32 2.83 0.85
N GLY A 25 9.41 3.57 1.97
CA GLY A 25 9.39 5.04 1.97
C GLY A 25 8.07 5.62 1.45
N VAL A 26 6.96 4.89 1.65
CA VAL A 26 5.58 5.34 1.35
C VAL A 26 5.12 6.30 2.44
N ILE A 27 5.47 6.01 3.69
CA ILE A 27 5.29 6.90 4.85
C ILE A 27 6.62 7.12 5.56
N LYS A 28 6.74 8.21 6.32
CA LYS A 28 7.93 8.46 7.14
C LYS A 28 7.96 7.51 8.34
N ALA A 29 9.15 7.07 8.73
CA ALA A 29 9.34 6.25 9.92
C ALA A 29 8.81 6.97 11.17
N GLY A 30 7.94 6.29 11.93
CA GLY A 30 7.33 6.87 13.13
C GLY A 30 6.17 7.84 12.86
N ASP A 31 5.72 7.99 11.61
CA ASP A 31 4.53 8.78 11.27
C ASP A 31 3.25 7.99 11.57
N HIS A 32 2.83 8.03 12.83
CA HIS A 32 1.64 7.35 13.33
C HIS A 32 0.34 7.90 12.71
N ASN A 33 0.33 9.17 12.28
CA ASN A 33 -0.84 9.79 11.65
C ASN A 33 -1.04 9.28 10.22
N ALA A 34 0.05 9.20 9.44
CA ALA A 34 0.01 8.61 8.11
C ALA A 34 -0.41 7.13 8.18
N TRP A 35 0.13 6.37 9.15
CA TRP A 35 -0.28 4.99 9.39
C TRP A 35 -1.77 4.85 9.77
N GLY A 36 -2.26 5.69 10.69
CA GLY A 36 -3.67 5.68 11.08
C GLY A 36 -4.61 6.03 9.92
N THR A 37 -4.18 6.95 9.05
CA THR A 37 -4.94 7.32 7.84
C THR A 37 -4.98 6.18 6.83
N PHE A 38 -3.83 5.51 6.63
CA PHE A 38 -3.74 4.36 5.73
C PHE A 38 -4.62 3.20 6.21
N THR A 39 -4.48 2.78 7.47
CA THR A 39 -5.22 1.63 8.03
C THR A 39 -6.74 1.82 8.04
N ARG A 40 -7.20 3.06 8.19
CA ARG A 40 -8.63 3.37 8.17
C ARG A 40 -9.27 3.12 6.81
N ASP A 41 -8.59 3.47 5.72
CA ASP A 41 -9.08 3.29 4.36
C ASP A 41 -7.92 3.22 3.35
N PRO A 42 -7.30 2.02 3.19
CA PRO A 42 -6.14 1.85 2.32
C PRO A 42 -6.45 2.15 0.85
N PHE A 43 -7.68 1.85 0.41
CA PHE A 43 -8.10 2.07 -0.98
C PHE A 43 -8.17 3.56 -1.30
N ARG A 44 -8.85 4.32 -0.46
CA ARG A 44 -8.93 5.78 -0.62
C ARG A 44 -7.56 6.43 -0.47
N TRP A 45 -6.72 5.90 0.42
CA TRP A 45 -5.34 6.36 0.54
C TRP A 45 -4.58 6.19 -0.78
N PHE A 46 -4.61 4.99 -1.36
CA PHE A 46 -3.93 4.70 -2.63
C PHE A 46 -4.42 5.57 -3.79
N ILE A 47 -5.73 5.79 -3.90
CA ILE A 47 -6.33 6.63 -4.96
C ILE A 47 -5.93 8.10 -4.82
N ARG A 48 -5.65 8.58 -3.60
CA ARG A 48 -5.33 9.99 -3.31
C ARG A 48 -3.84 10.27 -3.18
N ALA A 49 -3.03 9.23 -3.07
CA ALA A 49 -1.59 9.34 -2.98
C ALA A 49 -1.04 10.02 -4.24
N ASP A 50 0.05 10.77 -4.09
CA ASP A 50 0.82 11.25 -5.23
C ASP A 50 1.45 10.08 -5.99
N ASP A 51 1.75 10.27 -7.27
CA ASP A 51 2.25 9.20 -8.16
C ASP A 51 3.49 8.49 -7.59
N ALA A 52 4.37 9.21 -6.90
CA ALA A 52 5.57 8.65 -6.30
C ALA A 52 5.24 7.68 -5.15
N SER A 53 4.32 8.06 -4.26
CA SER A 53 3.91 7.20 -3.14
C SER A 53 3.04 6.04 -3.62
N ALA A 54 2.15 6.29 -4.59
CA ALA A 54 1.36 5.25 -5.24
C ALA A 54 2.25 4.20 -5.93
N ALA A 55 3.28 4.63 -6.67
CA ALA A 55 4.22 3.72 -7.33
C ALA A 55 5.00 2.85 -6.33
N LYS A 56 5.46 3.43 -5.20
CA LYS A 56 6.14 2.67 -4.13
C LYS A 56 5.22 1.64 -3.50
N LEU A 57 3.98 2.03 -3.20
CA LEU A 57 2.97 1.15 -2.62
C LEU A 57 2.59 0.03 -3.59
N TRP A 58 2.46 0.35 -4.88
CA TRP A 58 2.25 -0.65 -5.94
C TRP A 58 3.39 -1.66 -5.99
N GLY A 59 4.65 -1.22 -5.80
CA GLY A 59 5.80 -2.13 -5.72
C GLY A 59 5.76 -3.12 -4.55
N ILE A 60 5.05 -2.81 -3.45
CA ILE A 60 4.78 -3.78 -2.37
C ILE A 60 3.76 -4.81 -2.85
N ILE A 61 2.69 -4.35 -3.49
CA ILE A 61 1.62 -5.19 -4.02
C ILE A 61 2.17 -6.20 -5.03
N GLU A 62 2.93 -5.74 -6.02
CA GLU A 62 3.52 -6.62 -7.05
C GLU A 62 4.43 -7.69 -6.44
N ARG A 63 5.23 -7.32 -5.42
CA ARG A 63 6.14 -8.26 -4.75
C ARG A 63 5.39 -9.38 -4.03
N ARG A 64 4.27 -9.05 -3.38
CA ARG A 64 3.41 -10.03 -2.69
C ARG A 64 2.57 -10.84 -3.67
N GLN A 65 2.20 -10.28 -4.81
CA GLN A 65 1.46 -10.98 -5.85
C GLN A 65 2.28 -12.07 -6.58
N ARG A 66 3.60 -11.92 -6.61
CA ARG A 66 4.54 -12.90 -7.19
C ARG A 66 4.97 -14.00 -6.21
N ARG A 67 4.62 -13.89 -4.92
CA ARG A 67 4.85 -14.92 -3.91
C ARG A 67 3.72 -15.93 -3.91
#